data_AF-A0A3P9BLS2-F1
#
_entry.id   AF-A0A3P9BLS2-F1
#
_cell.length_a   1.000
_cell.length_b   1.000
_cell.length_c   1.000
_cell.angle_alpha   90.00
_cell.angle_beta   90.00
_cell.angle_gamma   90.00
#
_symmetry.space_group_name_H-M   'P 1'
#
loop_
_entity.id
_entity.type
_entity.pdbx_description
1 polymer ?
#
loop_
_entity_poly.entity_id
_entity_poly.type
_entity_poly.pdbx_seq_one_letter_code
_entity_poly.pdbx_strand_id
1 'polypeptide(L)'
;MSLTFLFRTLTRDVAKVSVGQHVQSLHTGCQLLAAEKALLMKLRKSTGYTFINCKKALEKFDNDVAQAETWLHEQAQKEGWSKANKLEGRKAKEGLIGVFVGDKAAVMVEVNCETDFVARNEKFQQLVKDVTFATLAHFRNKTQSQSGYVKSVLSSDDLSKLSVGEGTSLADQVALTIGRLGENMSLKRAVTVGIPAEWKIGSYVHGGISTQTEVAMGRYGALVVFQGGKEGEQEMLGRKLGQHIVGESPLSLGNMDDLPCGESETRLLPQTFLADPSRTVAQFLRGQQARVLDFVRFQCGETTEDAE
;
A
#
# COMPACT_ATOMS: atom_id res chain seq x y z
N MET A 1 -33.57 -69.98 64.71
CA MET A 1 -33.23 -69.24 65.94
C MET A 1 -31.74 -68.96 65.91
N SER A 2 -31.36 -67.66 65.87
CA SER A 2 -30.16 -67.05 66.47
C SER A 2 -28.75 -67.54 66.02
N LEU A 3 -27.69 -66.75 65.79
CA LEU A 3 -27.33 -65.36 66.13
C LEU A 3 -26.22 -64.85 65.16
N THR A 4 -26.38 -63.59 64.73
CA THR A 4 -25.40 -62.47 64.62
C THR A 4 -24.01 -62.53 63.93
N PHE A 5 -23.85 -61.52 63.06
CA PHE A 5 -22.68 -60.74 62.61
C PHE A 5 -21.42 -60.68 63.49
N LEU A 6 -20.24 -60.56 62.84
CA LEU A 6 -19.32 -59.40 62.97
C LEU A 6 -18.19 -59.36 61.92
N PHE A 7 -17.84 -58.13 61.54
CA PHE A 7 -16.92 -57.64 60.50
C PHE A 7 -15.41 -57.76 60.82
N ARG A 8 -14.57 -57.80 59.77
CA ARG A 8 -13.30 -57.03 59.49
C ARG A 8 -12.30 -57.86 58.66
N THR A 9 -12.15 -57.63 57.35
CA THR A 9 -11.23 -56.71 56.62
C THR A 9 -9.73 -57.02 56.66
N LEU A 10 -9.15 -57.11 55.44
CA LEU A 10 -7.75 -56.91 55.00
C LEU A 10 -6.80 -58.10 55.28
N THR A 11 -5.99 -58.63 54.36
CA THR A 11 -5.39 -58.14 53.10
C THR A 11 -5.14 -59.30 52.11
N ARG A 12 -5.15 -58.99 50.81
CA ARG A 12 -4.72 -59.84 49.69
C ARG A 12 -3.19 -59.79 49.54
N ASP A 13 -2.57 -60.92 49.22
CA ASP A 13 -1.48 -60.98 48.22
C ASP A 13 -1.38 -62.39 47.65
N VAL A 14 -1.72 -62.53 46.36
CA VAL A 14 -1.52 -63.75 45.56
C VAL A 14 -0.52 -63.38 44.47
N ALA A 15 0.70 -63.89 44.60
CA ALA A 15 1.74 -63.78 43.59
C ALA A 15 1.43 -64.72 42.42
N LYS A 16 1.12 -64.16 41.24
CA LYS A 16 1.25 -64.80 39.92
C LYS A 16 1.58 -63.74 38.87
N VAL A 17 2.85 -63.71 38.43
CA VAL A 17 3.32 -62.99 37.23
C VAL A 17 3.96 -64.09 36.36
N SER A 18 3.27 -64.68 35.39
CA SER A 18 2.86 -64.19 34.07
C SER A 18 4.02 -63.73 33.19
N VAL A 19 4.31 -64.57 32.19
CA VAL A 19 5.31 -64.43 31.13
C VAL A 19 5.16 -63.10 30.39
N GLY A 20 6.21 -62.28 30.40
CA GLY A 20 6.25 -61.01 29.66
C GLY A 20 6.59 -61.22 28.19
N GLN A 21 5.60 -61.08 27.31
CA GLN A 21 5.84 -60.77 25.90
C GLN A 21 6.17 -59.28 25.79
N HIS A 22 7.40 -58.96 25.41
CA HIS A 22 7.81 -57.61 25.00
C HIS A 22 7.14 -57.27 23.66
N VAL A 23 6.05 -56.49 23.69
CA VAL A 23 5.59 -55.76 22.52
C VAL A 23 6.36 -54.43 22.49
N GLN A 24 7.44 -54.38 21.71
CA GLN A 24 8.04 -53.10 21.35
C GLN A 24 7.08 -52.37 20.41
N SER A 25 6.29 -51.46 20.97
CA SER A 25 5.54 -50.47 20.21
C SER A 25 6.54 -49.53 19.54
N LEU A 26 6.67 -49.63 18.22
CA LEU A 26 7.50 -48.71 17.43
C LEU A 26 6.85 -47.32 17.48
N HIS A 27 7.56 -46.38 18.09
CA HIS A 27 7.17 -44.98 18.29
C HIS A 27 7.29 -44.12 17.01
N THR A 28 7.14 -44.72 15.83
CA THR A 28 7.35 -44.09 14.51
C THR A 28 6.22 -43.12 14.12
N GLY A 29 5.01 -43.31 14.62
CA GLY A 29 3.86 -42.43 14.30
C GLY A 29 3.98 -41.01 14.86
N CYS A 30 4.65 -40.82 16.00
CA CYS A 30 4.77 -39.50 16.63
C CYS A 30 5.84 -38.62 15.95
N GLN A 31 6.91 -39.22 15.44
CA GLN A 31 7.99 -38.50 14.75
C GLN A 31 7.56 -38.01 13.36
N LEU A 32 6.79 -38.82 12.61
CA LEU A 32 6.26 -38.42 11.30
C LEU A 32 5.29 -37.24 11.40
N LEU A 33 4.36 -37.27 12.36
CA LEU A 33 3.43 -36.15 12.60
C LEU A 33 4.13 -34.87 13.06
N ALA A 34 5.22 -34.99 13.83
CA ALA A 34 6.03 -33.86 14.26
C ALA A 34 6.80 -33.23 13.08
N ALA A 35 7.33 -34.04 12.15
CA ALA A 35 8.00 -33.56 10.95
C ALA A 35 7.03 -32.84 10.00
N GLU A 36 5.83 -33.38 9.79
CA GLU A 36 4.77 -32.75 8.97
C GLU A 36 4.34 -31.38 9.54
N LYS A 37 4.14 -31.30 10.86
CA LYS A 37 3.82 -30.04 11.54
C LYS A 37 4.95 -29.01 11.44
N ALA A 38 6.20 -29.44 11.55
CA ALA A 38 7.36 -28.55 11.42
C ALA A 38 7.48 -27.97 10.00
N LEU A 39 7.27 -28.80 8.97
CA LEU A 39 7.27 -28.37 7.57
C LEU A 39 6.12 -27.41 7.26
N LEU A 40 4.91 -27.70 7.75
CA LEU A 40 3.76 -26.81 7.62
C LEU A 40 4.01 -25.43 8.25
N MET A 41 4.60 -25.41 9.46
CA MET A 41 4.98 -24.17 10.13
C MET A 41 6.08 -23.41 9.38
N LYS A 42 7.07 -24.12 8.82
CA LYS A 42 8.14 -23.53 8.01
C LYS A 42 7.56 -22.87 6.76
N LEU A 43 6.75 -23.59 6.00
CA LEU A 43 6.13 -23.10 4.75
C LEU A 43 5.19 -21.92 5.01
N ARG A 44 4.41 -21.96 6.10
CA ARG A 44 3.58 -20.81 6.48
C ARG A 44 4.42 -19.59 6.87
N LYS A 45 5.51 -19.78 7.64
CA LYS A 45 6.38 -18.68 8.06
C LYS A 45 7.11 -18.04 6.88
N SER A 46 7.54 -18.84 5.89
CA SER A 46 8.20 -18.31 4.69
C SER A 46 7.22 -17.59 3.76
N THR A 47 6.05 -18.18 3.51
CA THR A 47 5.14 -17.67 2.47
C THR A 47 4.05 -16.73 2.99
N GLY A 48 3.65 -16.86 4.25
CA GLY A 48 2.55 -16.11 4.87
C GLY A 48 1.14 -16.58 4.47
N TYR A 49 0.99 -17.66 3.67
CA TYR A 49 -0.32 -18.17 3.26
C TYR A 49 -1.07 -18.87 4.41
N THR A 50 -2.38 -19.11 4.22
CA THR A 50 -3.22 -19.77 5.23
C THR A 50 -2.73 -21.20 5.52
N PHE A 51 -2.89 -21.67 6.76
CA PHE A 51 -2.51 -23.03 7.14
C PHE A 51 -3.17 -24.09 6.25
N ILE A 52 -4.44 -23.87 5.86
CA ILE A 52 -5.19 -24.80 5.01
C ILE A 52 -4.54 -24.91 3.64
N ASN A 53 -4.17 -23.78 3.01
CA ASN A 53 -3.53 -23.79 1.71
C ASN A 53 -2.12 -24.42 1.80
N CYS A 54 -1.34 -24.07 2.83
CA CYS A 54 -0.01 -24.65 3.04
C CYS A 54 -0.07 -26.17 3.24
N LYS A 55 -1.07 -26.66 3.98
CA LYS A 55 -1.28 -28.09 4.19
C LYS A 55 -1.64 -28.80 2.87
N LYS A 56 -2.61 -28.27 2.11
CA LYS A 56 -2.98 -28.81 0.79
C LYS A 56 -1.79 -28.86 -0.18
N ALA A 57 -0.94 -27.84 -0.15
CA ALA A 57 0.24 -27.78 -0.98
C ALA A 57 1.24 -28.89 -0.62
N LEU A 58 1.54 -29.06 0.67
CA LEU A 58 2.45 -30.11 1.14
C LEU A 58 1.90 -31.51 0.86
N GLU A 59 0.60 -31.74 1.08
CA GLU A 59 -0.07 -33.02 0.78
C GLU A 59 -0.02 -33.35 -0.72
N LYS A 60 -0.06 -32.35 -1.59
CA LYS A 60 -0.06 -32.55 -3.05
C LYS A 60 1.31 -32.94 -3.62
N PHE A 61 2.39 -32.52 -2.98
CA PHE A 61 3.77 -32.77 -3.45
C PHE A 61 4.57 -33.61 -2.45
N ASP A 62 3.89 -34.47 -1.69
CA ASP A 62 4.51 -35.41 -0.75
C ASP A 62 5.54 -34.75 0.20
N ASN A 63 5.20 -33.56 0.69
CA ASN A 63 6.04 -32.69 1.54
C ASN A 63 7.29 -32.07 0.89
N ASP A 64 7.37 -32.03 -0.45
CA ASP A 64 8.35 -31.20 -1.17
C ASP A 64 8.01 -29.72 -1.00
N VAL A 65 8.81 -29.02 -0.19
CA VAL A 65 8.61 -27.60 0.15
C VAL A 65 8.75 -26.69 -1.07
N ALA A 66 9.67 -26.99 -1.99
CA ALA A 66 9.94 -26.10 -3.13
C ALA A 66 8.80 -26.16 -4.17
N GLN A 67 8.30 -27.37 -4.44
CA GLN A 67 7.14 -27.56 -5.31
C GLN A 67 5.86 -27.03 -4.66
N ALA A 68 5.69 -27.26 -3.35
CA ALA A 68 4.56 -26.73 -2.60
C ALA A 68 4.52 -25.19 -2.62
N GLU A 69 5.67 -24.53 -2.46
CA GLU A 69 5.79 -23.07 -2.52
C GLU A 69 5.41 -22.52 -3.91
N THR A 70 5.97 -23.11 -4.97
CA THR A 70 5.65 -22.71 -6.36
C THR A 70 4.15 -22.85 -6.64
N TRP A 71 3.57 -23.99 -6.27
CA TRP A 71 2.13 -24.23 -6.46
C TRP A 71 1.27 -23.28 -5.60
N LEU A 72 1.69 -22.96 -4.38
CA LEU A 72 1.00 -21.98 -3.53
C LEU A 72 0.95 -20.60 -4.17
N HIS A 73 2.04 -20.16 -4.77
CA HIS A 73 2.08 -18.88 -5.48
C HIS A 73 1.10 -18.85 -6.66
N GLU A 74 1.10 -19.90 -7.49
CA GLU A 74 0.16 -20.03 -8.61
C GLU A 74 -1.30 -20.08 -8.14
N GLN A 75 -1.59 -20.84 -7.08
CA GLN A 75 -2.95 -20.90 -6.53
C GLN A 75 -3.38 -19.58 -5.92
N ALA A 76 -2.49 -18.89 -5.21
CA ALA A 76 -2.79 -17.59 -4.63
C ALA A 76 -3.13 -16.56 -5.71
N GLN A 77 -2.44 -16.59 -6.86
CA GLN A 77 -2.77 -15.74 -7.99
C GLN A 77 -4.18 -16.04 -8.52
N LYS A 78 -4.50 -17.33 -8.74
CA LYS A 78 -5.81 -17.75 -9.23
C LYS A 78 -6.94 -17.41 -8.26
N GLU A 79 -6.73 -17.65 -6.96
CA GLU A 79 -7.68 -17.30 -5.90
C GLU A 79 -7.85 -15.79 -5.79
N GLY A 80 -6.76 -15.03 -5.93
CA GLY A 80 -6.74 -13.57 -5.96
C GLY A 80 -7.64 -13.02 -7.06
N TRP A 81 -7.44 -13.47 -8.30
CA TRP A 81 -8.27 -13.10 -9.44
C TRP A 81 -9.74 -13.51 -9.25
N SER A 82 -10.00 -14.71 -8.73
CA SER A 82 -11.37 -15.13 -8.45
C SER A 82 -12.05 -14.24 -7.41
N LYS A 83 -11.32 -13.79 -6.39
CA LYS A 83 -11.84 -12.85 -5.38
C LYS A 83 -12.00 -11.45 -5.96
N ALA A 84 -11.02 -10.95 -6.72
CA ALA A 84 -11.10 -9.66 -7.38
C ALA A 84 -12.39 -9.55 -8.21
N ASN A 85 -12.67 -10.52 -9.07
CA ASN A 85 -13.90 -10.53 -9.89
C ASN A 85 -15.19 -10.62 -9.06
N LYS A 86 -15.16 -11.21 -7.87
CA LYS A 86 -16.32 -11.30 -6.97
C LYS A 86 -16.55 -10.02 -6.16
N LEU A 87 -15.48 -9.28 -5.89
CA LEU A 87 -15.48 -8.06 -5.10
C LEU A 87 -15.56 -6.82 -5.98
N GLU A 88 -15.37 -6.98 -7.30
CA GLU A 88 -15.54 -5.95 -8.31
C GLU A 88 -16.91 -5.27 -8.18
N GLY A 89 -16.93 -3.95 -8.34
CA GLY A 89 -18.13 -3.12 -8.17
C GLY A 89 -18.43 -2.71 -6.73
N ARG A 90 -17.77 -3.30 -5.72
CA ARG A 90 -17.86 -2.78 -4.35
C ARG A 90 -17.21 -1.40 -4.24
N LYS A 91 -17.84 -0.53 -3.46
CA LYS A 91 -17.42 0.86 -3.28
C LYS A 91 -16.08 0.94 -2.52
N ALA A 92 -15.02 1.28 -3.22
CA ALA A 92 -13.70 1.55 -2.65
C ALA A 92 -13.42 3.07 -2.70
N LYS A 93 -13.84 3.80 -1.65
CA LYS A 93 -13.59 5.25 -1.50
C LYS A 93 -12.46 5.57 -0.52
N GLU A 94 -12.08 4.61 0.32
CA GLU A 94 -10.92 4.74 1.21
C GLU A 94 -9.64 4.37 0.44
N GLY A 95 -8.47 4.57 1.05
CA GLY A 95 -7.19 4.25 0.43
C GLY A 95 -6.08 5.25 0.75
N LEU A 96 -5.10 5.31 -0.15
CA LEU A 96 -3.93 6.16 0.02
C LEU A 96 -3.52 6.87 -1.27
N ILE A 97 -3.06 8.10 -1.08
CA ILE A 97 -2.23 8.82 -2.03
C ILE A 97 -0.77 8.53 -1.71
N GLY A 98 -0.05 7.94 -2.65
CA GLY A 98 1.40 7.75 -2.58
C GLY A 98 2.12 8.83 -3.37
N VAL A 99 3.13 9.47 -2.78
CA VAL A 99 3.93 10.53 -3.40
C VAL A 99 5.41 10.20 -3.30
N PHE A 100 6.07 10.17 -4.46
CA PHE A 100 7.52 10.08 -4.57
C PHE A 100 8.04 11.32 -5.29
N VAL A 101 9.08 11.94 -4.74
CA VAL A 101 9.78 13.08 -5.36
C VAL A 101 11.26 12.73 -5.43
N GLY A 102 11.79 12.62 -6.65
CA GLY A 102 13.23 12.64 -6.92
C GLY A 102 13.67 13.98 -7.50
N ASP A 103 14.94 14.10 -7.86
CA ASP A 103 15.54 15.39 -8.24
C ASP A 103 14.87 16.10 -9.42
N LYS A 104 14.46 15.34 -10.44
CA LYS A 104 13.88 15.86 -11.69
C LYS A 104 12.54 15.24 -12.06
N ALA A 105 12.05 14.31 -11.24
CA ALA A 105 10.83 13.58 -11.51
C ALA A 105 10.05 13.33 -10.22
N ALA A 106 8.73 13.48 -10.29
CA ALA A 106 7.83 13.12 -9.23
C ALA A 106 6.69 12.25 -9.75
N VAL A 107 6.19 11.39 -8.87
CA VAL A 107 5.05 10.51 -9.12
C VAL A 107 4.10 10.66 -7.95
N MET A 108 2.82 10.80 -8.27
CA MET A 108 1.75 10.75 -7.29
C MET A 108 0.67 9.77 -7.78
N VAL A 109 0.32 8.80 -6.95
CA VAL A 109 -0.62 7.72 -7.29
C VAL A 109 -1.77 7.69 -6.28
N GLU A 110 -2.95 7.29 -6.72
CA GLU A 110 -4.09 6.99 -5.87
C GLU A 110 -4.45 5.51 -5.99
N VAL A 111 -4.42 4.80 -4.85
CA VAL A 111 -4.87 3.41 -4.74
C VAL A 111 -5.99 3.36 -3.70
N ASN A 112 -7.14 2.82 -4.09
CA ASN A 112 -8.30 2.74 -3.20
C ASN A 112 -8.51 1.33 -2.62
N CYS A 113 -9.16 1.27 -1.48
CA CYS A 113 -9.69 0.07 -0.82
C CYS A 113 -11.08 0.35 -0.20
N GLU A 114 -11.73 -0.68 0.33
CA GLU A 114 -13.07 -0.53 0.94
C GLU A 114 -13.01 0.19 2.28
N THR A 115 -12.02 -0.13 3.14
CA THR A 115 -11.93 0.41 4.51
C THR A 115 -10.61 1.09 4.83
N ASP A 116 -10.62 1.99 5.81
CA ASP A 116 -9.42 2.67 6.32
C ASP A 116 -8.50 1.73 7.12
N PHE A 117 -9.04 0.64 7.69
CA PHE A 117 -8.27 -0.41 8.33
C PHE A 117 -7.32 -1.10 7.34
N VAL A 118 -7.79 -1.39 6.11
CA VAL A 118 -6.94 -1.92 5.06
C VAL A 118 -5.94 -0.89 4.54
N ALA A 119 -6.33 0.38 4.44
CA ALA A 119 -5.40 1.46 4.04
C ALA A 119 -4.18 1.55 4.98
N ARG A 120 -4.37 1.26 6.27
CA ARG A 120 -3.27 1.24 7.28
C ARG A 120 -2.46 -0.06 7.29
N ASN A 121 -2.89 -1.10 6.57
CA ASN A 121 -2.19 -2.38 6.53
C ASN A 121 -0.87 -2.30 5.75
N GLU A 122 0.21 -2.89 6.28
CA GLU A 122 1.53 -2.90 5.64
C GLU A 122 1.53 -3.49 4.21
N LYS A 123 0.69 -4.50 3.94
CA LYS A 123 0.59 -5.11 2.60
C LYS A 123 -0.04 -4.16 1.59
N PHE A 124 -1.02 -3.36 2.03
CA PHE A 124 -1.62 -2.33 1.19
C PHE A 124 -0.63 -1.18 0.96
N GLN A 125 0.08 -0.73 1.99
CA GLN A 125 1.14 0.27 1.84
C GLN A 125 2.25 -0.20 0.89
N GLN A 126 2.63 -1.49 0.95
CA GLN A 126 3.57 -2.07 -0.01
C GLN A 126 3.04 -2.04 -1.44
N LEU A 127 1.76 -2.37 -1.66
CA LEU A 127 1.13 -2.25 -2.98
C LEU A 127 1.21 -0.80 -3.50
N VAL A 128 0.90 0.20 -2.66
CA VAL A 128 1.01 1.63 -3.04
C VAL A 128 2.45 1.98 -3.43
N LYS A 129 3.45 1.48 -2.69
CA LYS A 129 4.88 1.66 -2.99
C LYS A 129 5.25 1.03 -4.34
N ASP A 130 4.81 -0.20 -4.59
CA ASP A 130 5.08 -0.93 -5.83
C ASP A 130 4.45 -0.24 -7.04
N VAL A 131 3.19 0.23 -6.91
CA VAL A 131 2.51 1.03 -7.93
C VAL A 131 3.25 2.33 -8.22
N THR A 132 3.73 3.02 -7.17
CA THR A 132 4.49 4.27 -7.31
C THR A 132 5.79 4.05 -8.09
N PHE A 133 6.53 2.99 -7.78
CA PHE A 133 7.79 2.70 -8.46
C PHE A 133 7.62 2.13 -9.87
N ALA A 134 6.61 1.29 -10.12
CA ALA A 134 6.28 0.86 -11.48
C ALA A 134 5.91 2.07 -12.36
N THR A 135 5.15 3.01 -11.81
CA THR A 135 4.81 4.27 -12.48
C THR A 135 6.03 5.12 -12.75
N LEU A 136 6.96 5.24 -11.79
CA LEU A 136 8.23 5.95 -11.97
C LEU A 136 9.12 5.31 -13.05
N ALA A 137 9.22 3.98 -13.06
CA ALA A 137 9.99 3.24 -14.05
C ALA A 137 9.41 3.42 -15.45
N HIS A 138 8.09 3.31 -15.59
CA HIS A 138 7.39 3.60 -16.85
C HIS A 138 7.66 5.02 -17.33
N PHE A 139 7.58 6.01 -16.44
CA PHE A 139 7.85 7.41 -16.76
C PHE A 139 9.28 7.61 -17.27
N ARG A 140 10.28 7.06 -16.56
CA ARG A 140 11.70 7.16 -16.96
C ARG A 140 11.97 6.54 -18.33
N ASN A 141 11.37 5.39 -18.63
CA ASN A 141 11.51 4.75 -19.94
C ASN A 141 10.88 5.59 -21.06
N LYS A 142 9.74 6.24 -20.80
CA LYS A 142 9.04 7.09 -21.77
C LYS A 142 9.75 8.43 -22.01
N THR A 143 10.37 9.00 -20.98
CA THR A 143 10.93 10.37 -21.00
C THR A 143 12.43 10.43 -21.19
N GLN A 144 13.10 9.29 -21.42
CA GLN A 144 14.56 9.20 -21.57
C GLN A 144 15.15 10.16 -22.63
N SER A 145 14.34 10.57 -23.62
CA SER A 145 14.74 11.47 -24.71
C SER A 145 14.03 12.84 -24.70
N GLN A 146 13.19 13.14 -23.70
CA GLN A 146 12.43 14.40 -23.65
C GLN A 146 13.11 15.42 -22.72
N SER A 147 13.56 16.54 -23.28
CA SER A 147 14.05 17.69 -22.51
C SER A 147 12.91 18.68 -22.28
N GLY A 148 12.56 18.95 -21.01
CA GLY A 148 11.60 20.00 -20.66
C GLY A 148 10.60 19.57 -19.60
N TYR A 149 9.49 20.31 -19.52
CA TYR A 149 8.38 20.00 -18.64
C TYR A 149 7.49 18.92 -19.26
N VAL A 150 7.26 17.84 -18.53
CA VAL A 150 6.37 16.76 -18.95
C VAL A 150 5.43 16.42 -17.80
N LYS A 151 4.12 16.51 -18.05
CA LYS A 151 3.08 16.03 -17.13
C LYS A 151 2.26 14.98 -17.87
N SER A 152 2.20 13.78 -17.31
CA SER A 152 1.37 12.70 -17.85
C SER A 152 0.48 12.14 -16.75
N VAL A 153 -0.80 12.04 -17.04
CA VAL A 153 -1.79 11.36 -16.20
C VAL A 153 -1.98 9.95 -16.75
N LEU A 154 -2.06 8.97 -15.86
CA LEU A 154 -2.31 7.57 -16.18
C LEU A 154 -3.65 7.16 -15.57
N SER A 155 -4.49 6.55 -16.40
CA SER A 155 -5.79 6.01 -15.98
C SER A 155 -5.61 4.66 -15.27
N SER A 156 -6.69 4.15 -14.68
CA SER A 156 -6.76 2.78 -14.13
C SER A 156 -6.28 1.72 -15.15
N ASP A 157 -6.71 1.86 -16.41
CA ASP A 157 -6.39 0.90 -17.47
C ASP A 157 -4.92 0.95 -17.87
N ASP A 158 -4.29 2.13 -17.81
CA ASP A 158 -2.87 2.26 -18.09
C ASP A 158 -2.02 1.71 -16.93
N LEU A 159 -2.43 1.99 -15.69
CA LEU A 159 -1.76 1.51 -14.49
C LEU A 159 -1.79 -0.01 -14.40
N SER A 160 -2.94 -0.63 -14.67
CA SER A 160 -3.09 -2.10 -14.60
C SER A 160 -2.12 -2.87 -15.52
N LYS A 161 -1.69 -2.26 -16.63
CA LYS A 161 -0.75 -2.82 -17.60
C LYS A 161 0.72 -2.64 -17.23
N LEU A 162 1.03 -1.78 -16.26
CA LEU A 162 2.41 -1.59 -15.81
C LEU A 162 2.89 -2.83 -15.04
N SER A 163 4.20 -3.03 -14.99
CA SER A 163 4.83 -4.16 -14.31
C SER A 163 5.89 -3.67 -13.33
N VAL A 164 6.08 -4.43 -12.24
CA VAL A 164 7.14 -4.20 -11.26
C VAL A 164 8.34 -5.06 -11.68
N GLY A 165 9.40 -4.42 -12.21
CA GLY A 165 10.57 -5.14 -12.73
C GLY A 165 10.25 -5.98 -13.99
N GLU A 166 10.87 -7.15 -14.12
CA GLU A 166 10.69 -8.06 -15.28
C GLU A 166 9.54 -9.07 -15.15
N GLY A 167 8.70 -8.96 -14.12
CA GLY A 167 7.81 -10.08 -13.73
C GLY A 167 6.32 -9.76 -13.81
N THR A 168 5.75 -9.35 -12.67
CA THR A 168 4.30 -9.36 -12.45
C THR A 168 3.67 -8.02 -12.82
N SER A 169 2.51 -8.07 -13.47
CA SER A 169 1.71 -6.88 -13.74
C SER A 169 1.17 -6.28 -12.43
N LEU A 170 0.89 -4.98 -12.42
CA LEU A 170 0.23 -4.34 -11.28
C LEU A 170 -1.18 -4.91 -11.07
N ALA A 171 -1.87 -5.30 -12.13
CA ALA A 171 -3.16 -6.00 -12.02
C ALA A 171 -3.04 -7.31 -11.23
N ASP A 172 -2.00 -8.09 -11.50
CA ASP A 172 -1.74 -9.34 -10.75
C ASP A 172 -1.40 -9.05 -9.28
N GLN A 173 -0.62 -8.01 -8.99
CA GLN A 173 -0.28 -7.60 -7.62
C GLN A 173 -1.51 -7.12 -6.85
N VAL A 174 -2.41 -6.37 -7.49
CA VAL A 174 -3.69 -5.98 -6.92
C VAL A 174 -4.52 -7.22 -6.61
N ALA A 175 -4.68 -8.14 -7.57
CA ALA A 175 -5.44 -9.38 -7.36
C ALA A 175 -4.87 -10.23 -6.22
N LEU A 176 -3.54 -10.34 -6.09
CA LEU A 176 -2.88 -11.01 -4.97
C LEU A 176 -3.19 -10.32 -3.63
N THR A 177 -3.17 -8.99 -3.60
CA THR A 177 -3.41 -8.21 -2.38
C THR A 177 -4.88 -8.30 -1.96
N ILE A 178 -5.82 -8.24 -2.90
CA ILE A 178 -7.24 -8.55 -2.69
C ILE A 178 -7.39 -9.98 -2.14
N GLY A 179 -6.66 -10.94 -2.71
CA GLY A 179 -6.67 -12.33 -2.25
C GLY A 179 -6.28 -12.51 -0.79
N ARG A 180 -5.32 -11.69 -0.33
CA ARG A 180 -4.76 -11.70 1.03
C ARG A 180 -5.60 -10.90 2.04
N LEU A 181 -6.05 -9.70 1.68
CA LEU A 181 -6.75 -8.79 2.59
C LEU A 181 -8.27 -8.93 2.54
N GLY A 182 -8.82 -9.45 1.43
CA GLY A 182 -10.24 -9.77 1.32
C GLY A 182 -11.17 -8.59 1.03
N GLU A 183 -10.62 -7.44 0.63
CA GLU A 183 -11.37 -6.25 0.22
C GLU A 183 -11.12 -5.93 -1.25
N ASN A 184 -12.09 -5.30 -1.91
CA ASN A 184 -11.91 -4.71 -3.22
C ASN A 184 -10.83 -3.62 -3.18
N MET A 185 -10.01 -3.56 -4.22
CA MET A 185 -8.96 -2.57 -4.39
C MET A 185 -8.92 -2.11 -5.84
N SER A 186 -8.55 -0.85 -6.06
CA SER A 186 -8.45 -0.30 -7.41
C SER A 186 -7.27 0.66 -7.54
N LEU A 187 -6.63 0.63 -8.72
CA LEU A 187 -5.63 1.61 -9.13
C LEU A 187 -6.38 2.76 -9.78
N LYS A 188 -6.59 3.87 -9.07
CA LYS A 188 -7.54 4.89 -9.53
C LYS A 188 -6.95 5.76 -10.62
N ARG A 189 -5.80 6.37 -10.33
CA ARG A 189 -5.10 7.32 -11.19
C ARG A 189 -3.67 7.51 -10.73
N ALA A 190 -2.82 7.95 -11.63
CA ALA A 190 -1.51 8.46 -11.30
C ALA A 190 -1.18 9.70 -12.11
N VAL A 191 -0.31 10.55 -11.57
CA VAL A 191 0.32 11.63 -12.29
C VAL A 191 1.83 11.48 -12.18
N THR A 192 2.50 11.78 -13.28
CA THR A 192 3.95 11.81 -13.39
C THR A 192 4.35 13.18 -13.88
N VAL A 193 5.38 13.74 -13.25
CA VAL A 193 5.88 15.08 -13.53
C VAL A 193 7.38 14.98 -13.73
N GLY A 194 7.88 15.44 -14.88
CA GLY A 194 9.29 15.65 -15.16
C GLY A 194 9.57 17.13 -15.40
N ILE A 195 10.71 17.59 -14.89
CA ILE A 195 11.08 19.00 -14.93
C ILE A 195 12.49 19.20 -15.51
N PRO A 196 12.77 20.37 -16.13
CA PRO A 196 14.13 20.78 -16.46
C PRO A 196 14.94 21.09 -15.19
N ALA A 197 16.27 21.18 -15.34
CA ALA A 197 17.19 21.32 -14.20
C ALA A 197 16.98 22.60 -13.36
N GLU A 198 16.49 23.67 -13.98
CA GLU A 198 16.28 24.98 -13.34
C GLU A 198 15.02 25.04 -12.45
N TRP A 199 14.15 24.04 -12.55
CA TRP A 199 12.89 24.00 -11.82
C TRP A 199 13.03 23.11 -10.59
N LYS A 200 12.07 23.23 -9.68
CA LYS A 200 11.99 22.46 -8.44
C LYS A 200 10.60 21.88 -8.28
N ILE A 201 10.52 20.74 -7.61
CA ILE A 201 9.27 20.09 -7.23
C ILE A 201 9.15 20.17 -5.71
N GLY A 202 8.11 20.84 -5.24
CA GLY A 202 7.66 20.79 -3.85
C GLY A 202 6.57 19.73 -3.71
N SER A 203 6.49 19.10 -2.54
CA SER A 203 5.40 18.18 -2.24
C SER A 203 4.93 18.31 -0.81
N TYR A 204 3.67 17.96 -0.58
CA TYR A 204 3.12 17.80 0.75
C TYR A 204 2.09 16.68 0.76
N VAL A 205 2.12 15.87 1.81
CA VAL A 205 1.17 14.79 2.05
C VAL A 205 0.53 15.02 3.41
N HIS A 206 -0.81 14.97 3.47
CA HIS A 206 -1.57 15.17 4.70
C HIS A 206 -2.29 13.89 5.12
N GLY A 207 -2.43 13.67 6.43
CA GLY A 207 -2.96 12.44 7.00
C GLY A 207 -1.98 11.26 6.87
N GLY A 208 -0.69 11.51 7.13
CA GLY A 208 0.37 10.54 6.93
C GLY A 208 0.26 9.31 7.83
N ILE A 209 0.53 8.12 7.27
CA ILE A 209 0.46 6.83 7.99
C ILE A 209 1.87 6.31 8.37
N SER A 210 2.91 6.74 7.65
CA SER A 210 4.31 6.41 7.94
C SER A 210 5.24 7.56 7.52
N THR A 211 6.25 7.86 8.34
CA THR A 211 7.22 8.94 8.12
C THR A 211 8.60 8.45 7.68
N GLN A 212 8.81 7.13 7.55
CA GLN A 212 10.13 6.52 7.30
C GLN A 212 10.20 5.72 6.00
N THR A 213 9.46 6.13 4.96
CA THR A 213 9.45 5.45 3.66
C THR A 213 9.84 6.43 2.55
N GLU A 214 10.53 5.93 1.51
CA GLU A 214 10.89 6.70 0.30
C GLU A 214 9.66 7.29 -0.42
N VAL A 215 8.50 6.68 -0.21
CA VAL A 215 7.20 7.13 -0.71
C VAL A 215 6.41 7.66 0.48
N ALA A 216 6.04 8.95 0.45
CA ALA A 216 5.14 9.54 1.44
C ALA A 216 3.70 9.12 1.14
N MET A 217 2.95 8.67 2.15
CA MET A 217 1.58 8.16 1.97
C MET A 217 0.61 8.84 2.92
N GLY A 218 -0.56 9.23 2.42
CA GLY A 218 -1.61 9.85 3.22
C GLY A 218 -2.94 10.00 2.47
N ARG A 219 -3.89 10.74 3.06
CA ARG A 219 -5.22 10.95 2.47
C ARG A 219 -5.23 12.02 1.38
N TYR A 220 -4.32 12.99 1.49
CA TYR A 220 -4.16 14.06 0.51
C TYR A 220 -2.71 14.14 0.07
N GLY A 221 -2.49 14.46 -1.21
CA GLY A 221 -1.17 14.74 -1.76
C GLY A 221 -1.21 15.96 -2.66
N ALA A 222 -0.15 16.76 -2.59
CA ALA A 222 0.08 17.87 -3.52
C ALA A 222 1.50 17.83 -4.08
N LEU A 223 1.61 18.15 -5.37
CA LEU A 223 2.85 18.43 -6.07
C LEU A 223 2.81 19.88 -6.58
N VAL A 224 3.92 20.59 -6.45
CA VAL A 224 4.05 21.99 -6.89
C VAL A 224 5.31 22.12 -7.72
N VAL A 225 5.17 22.52 -8.96
CA VAL A 225 6.30 22.81 -9.85
C VAL A 225 6.56 24.31 -9.80
N PHE A 226 7.76 24.70 -9.41
CA PHE A 226 8.12 26.11 -9.27
C PHE A 226 9.55 26.38 -9.71
N GLN A 227 9.84 27.66 -9.95
CA GLN A 227 11.17 28.16 -10.26
C GLN A 227 11.54 29.27 -9.27
N GLY A 228 12.83 29.41 -8.98
CA GLY A 228 13.35 30.41 -8.05
C GLY A 228 13.18 30.00 -6.58
N GLY A 229 13.03 30.98 -5.70
CA GLY A 229 13.13 30.77 -4.26
C GLY A 229 14.55 31.04 -3.74
N LYS A 230 14.63 31.64 -2.56
CA LYS A 230 15.90 31.88 -1.87
C LYS A 230 16.68 30.58 -1.69
N GLU A 231 17.99 30.66 -1.90
CA GLU A 231 18.88 29.52 -1.76
C GLU A 231 18.81 28.94 -0.34
N GLY A 232 18.66 27.61 -0.23
CA GLY A 232 18.46 26.91 1.04
C GLY A 232 17.03 26.91 1.59
N GLU A 233 16.10 27.73 1.06
CA GLU A 233 14.70 27.78 1.53
C GLU A 233 13.70 27.06 0.59
N GLN A 234 14.17 26.56 -0.56
CA GLN A 234 13.33 25.99 -1.62
C GLN A 234 12.49 24.79 -1.14
N GLU A 235 13.05 23.91 -0.31
CA GLU A 235 12.32 22.77 0.24
C GLU A 235 11.17 23.22 1.15
N MET A 236 11.45 24.18 2.05
CA MET A 236 10.43 24.75 2.94
C MET A 236 9.35 25.49 2.14
N LEU A 237 9.75 26.24 1.10
CA LEU A 237 8.84 26.92 0.18
C LEU A 237 7.91 25.91 -0.50
N GLY A 238 8.47 24.86 -1.12
CA GLY A 238 7.71 23.81 -1.78
C GLY A 238 6.73 23.12 -0.82
N ARG A 239 7.15 22.83 0.40
CA ARG A 239 6.29 22.24 1.43
C ARG A 239 5.14 23.18 1.85
N LYS A 240 5.42 24.47 2.08
CA LYS A 240 4.38 25.46 2.44
C LYS A 240 3.36 25.67 1.31
N LEU A 241 3.82 25.71 0.06
CA LEU A 241 2.93 25.77 -1.10
C LEU A 241 2.07 24.51 -1.19
N GLY A 242 2.65 23.32 -0.99
CA GLY A 242 1.89 22.07 -0.94
C GLY A 242 0.85 22.04 0.18
N GLN A 243 1.17 22.57 1.37
CA GLN A 243 0.22 22.72 2.47
C GLN A 243 -0.98 23.60 2.10
N HIS A 244 -0.71 24.74 1.48
CA HIS A 244 -1.74 25.65 1.01
C HIS A 244 -2.61 25.00 -0.07
N ILE A 245 -2.03 24.32 -1.06
CA ILE A 245 -2.80 23.63 -2.10
C ILE A 245 -3.69 22.51 -1.54
N VAL A 246 -3.19 21.74 -0.56
CA VAL A 246 -4.02 20.73 0.11
C VAL A 246 -5.20 21.38 0.84
N GLY A 247 -4.97 22.49 1.55
CA GLY A 247 -5.96 23.19 2.38
C GLY A 247 -6.99 23.97 1.59
N GLU A 248 -6.57 24.82 0.66
CA GLU A 248 -7.43 25.76 -0.08
C GLU A 248 -7.95 25.21 -1.41
N SER A 249 -7.49 24.03 -1.82
CA SER A 249 -7.98 23.30 -3.01
C SER A 249 -8.16 24.17 -4.29
N PRO A 250 -7.14 24.92 -4.74
CA PRO A 250 -7.25 25.71 -5.96
C PRO A 250 -7.50 24.83 -7.19
N LEU A 251 -8.30 25.34 -8.12
CA LEU A 251 -8.65 24.69 -9.38
C LEU A 251 -7.74 25.14 -10.54
N SER A 252 -7.16 26.33 -10.44
CA SER A 252 -6.26 26.87 -11.47
C SER A 252 -5.16 27.75 -10.87
N LEU A 253 -4.15 28.11 -11.66
CA LEU A 253 -3.04 28.91 -11.17
C LEU A 253 -3.42 30.40 -10.98
N GLY A 254 -4.16 30.97 -11.92
CA GLY A 254 -4.36 32.42 -12.01
C GLY A 254 -3.12 33.18 -12.49
N ASN A 255 -3.14 34.51 -12.36
CA ASN A 255 -2.03 35.40 -12.69
C ASN A 255 -1.47 36.13 -11.46
N MET A 256 -0.23 36.61 -11.59
CA MET A 256 0.44 37.36 -10.51
C MET A 256 -0.22 38.71 -10.21
N ASP A 257 -0.98 39.26 -11.16
CA ASP A 257 -1.61 40.58 -11.07
C ASP A 257 -3.12 40.50 -10.83
N ASP A 258 -3.65 39.28 -10.67
CA ASP A 258 -5.05 39.08 -10.34
C ASP A 258 -5.37 39.69 -8.97
N LEU A 259 -6.53 40.35 -8.88
CA LEU A 259 -7.01 40.90 -7.61
C LEU A 259 -7.49 39.76 -6.69
N PRO A 260 -7.31 39.87 -5.36
CA PRO A 260 -7.84 38.90 -4.42
C PRO A 260 -9.37 38.88 -4.45
N CYS A 261 -9.99 37.71 -4.62
CA CYS A 261 -11.46 37.58 -4.67
C CYS A 261 -12.09 36.99 -3.39
N GLY A 262 -11.42 37.10 -2.24
CA GLY A 262 -11.95 36.63 -0.96
C GLY A 262 -11.85 35.12 -0.76
N GLU A 263 -12.65 34.57 0.15
CA GLU A 263 -12.55 33.18 0.63
C GLU A 263 -13.02 32.12 -0.39
N SER A 264 -13.78 32.51 -1.42
CA SER A 264 -14.26 31.62 -2.47
C SER A 264 -13.36 31.61 -3.72
N GLU A 265 -12.14 32.11 -3.61
CA GLU A 265 -11.20 32.19 -4.73
C GLU A 265 -10.71 30.79 -5.12
N THR A 266 -10.83 30.45 -6.40
CA THR A 266 -10.45 29.13 -6.94
C THR A 266 -9.08 29.14 -7.63
N ARG A 267 -8.49 30.31 -7.84
CA ARG A 267 -7.15 30.47 -8.43
C ARG A 267 -6.09 30.56 -7.34
N LEU A 268 -5.04 29.76 -7.44
CA LEU A 268 -3.97 29.65 -6.44
C LEU A 268 -3.30 31.00 -6.11
N LEU A 269 -2.90 31.77 -7.12
CA LEU A 269 -2.11 33.00 -6.91
C LEU A 269 -2.85 34.11 -6.12
N PRO A 270 -4.13 34.42 -6.40
CA PRO A 270 -4.89 35.41 -5.64
C PRO A 270 -5.44 34.90 -4.29
N GLN A 271 -5.37 33.60 -3.98
CA GLN A 271 -5.79 33.07 -2.68
C GLN A 271 -4.97 33.67 -1.52
N THR A 272 -5.65 33.86 -0.38
CA THR A 272 -5.02 34.24 0.89
C THR A 272 -4.08 33.13 1.34
N PHE A 273 -2.82 33.46 1.64
CA PHE A 273 -1.83 32.45 1.93
C PHE A 273 -2.03 31.83 3.31
N LEU A 274 -2.20 30.51 3.37
CA LEU A 274 -2.57 29.78 4.59
C LEU A 274 -1.56 30.01 5.75
N ALA A 275 -0.26 30.08 5.44
CA ALA A 275 0.77 30.27 6.45
C ALA A 275 0.96 31.74 6.90
N ASP A 276 0.46 32.70 6.11
CA ASP A 276 0.48 34.14 6.42
C ASP A 276 -0.74 34.82 5.78
N PRO A 277 -1.88 34.88 6.50
CA PRO A 277 -3.12 35.44 5.97
C PRO A 277 -3.08 36.94 5.67
N SER A 278 -1.99 37.64 6.02
CA SER A 278 -1.84 39.06 5.69
C SER A 278 -1.57 39.31 4.20
N ARG A 279 -1.29 38.26 3.42
CA ARG A 279 -0.85 38.34 2.02
C ARG A 279 -1.47 37.24 1.18
N THR A 280 -1.53 37.46 -0.13
CA THR A 280 -1.86 36.40 -1.09
C THR A 280 -0.65 35.52 -1.40
N VAL A 281 -0.88 34.35 -2.00
CA VAL A 281 0.20 33.48 -2.50
C VAL A 281 1.10 34.24 -3.49
N ALA A 282 0.53 35.03 -4.40
CA ALA A 282 1.29 35.86 -5.34
C ALA A 282 2.24 36.83 -4.62
N GLN A 283 1.76 37.53 -3.59
CA GLN A 283 2.56 38.47 -2.81
C GLN A 283 3.66 37.76 -2.02
N PHE A 284 3.36 36.60 -1.43
CA PHE A 284 4.35 35.76 -0.76
C PHE A 284 5.45 35.30 -1.74
N LEU A 285 5.08 34.81 -2.92
CA LEU A 285 6.01 34.37 -3.96
C LEU A 285 6.93 35.49 -4.48
N ARG A 286 6.41 36.72 -4.65
CA ARG A 286 7.24 37.89 -4.99
C ARG A 286 8.35 38.13 -3.97
N GLY A 287 8.02 38.05 -2.67
CA GLY A 287 9.00 38.20 -1.60
C GLY A 287 10.04 37.08 -1.53
N GLN A 288 9.71 35.91 -2.08
CA GLN A 288 10.60 34.75 -2.19
C GLN A 288 11.37 34.69 -3.51
N GLN A 289 11.14 35.63 -4.44
CA GLN A 289 11.68 35.58 -5.80
C GLN A 289 11.41 34.22 -6.47
N ALA A 290 10.19 33.72 -6.28
CA ALA A 290 9.76 32.42 -6.79
C ALA A 290 8.51 32.57 -7.68
N ARG A 291 8.32 31.60 -8.57
CA ARG A 291 7.15 31.51 -9.43
C ARG A 291 6.66 30.07 -9.50
N VAL A 292 5.39 29.85 -9.19
CA VAL A 292 4.71 28.57 -9.42
C VAL A 292 4.35 28.46 -10.90
N LEU A 293 4.57 27.29 -11.47
CA LEU A 293 4.39 26.99 -12.89
C LEU A 293 3.23 26.02 -13.13
N ASP A 294 3.11 25.00 -12.28
CA ASP A 294 2.00 24.06 -12.28
C ASP A 294 1.84 23.44 -10.89
N PHE A 295 0.69 22.86 -10.61
CA PHE A 295 0.46 22.06 -9.43
C PHE A 295 -0.46 20.88 -9.72
N VAL A 296 -0.44 19.91 -8.82
CA VAL A 296 -1.39 18.79 -8.80
C VAL A 296 -1.81 18.54 -7.37
N ARG A 297 -3.10 18.33 -7.17
CA ARG A 297 -3.68 17.95 -5.88
C ARG A 297 -4.50 16.68 -6.08
N PHE A 298 -4.28 15.66 -5.26
CA PHE A 298 -5.17 14.52 -5.13
C PHE A 298 -5.76 14.46 -3.73
N GLN A 299 -7.05 14.15 -3.67
CA GLN A 299 -7.74 13.72 -2.48
C GLN A 299 -8.23 12.28 -2.69
N CYS A 300 -7.88 11.38 -1.77
CA CYS A 300 -8.31 9.99 -1.84
C CYS A 300 -9.84 9.90 -1.83
N GLY A 301 -10.40 9.17 -2.78
CA GLY A 301 -11.84 8.89 -2.90
C GLY A 301 -12.66 10.02 -3.54
N GLU A 302 -11.99 11.06 -4.03
CA GLU A 302 -12.59 12.15 -4.80
C GLU A 302 -13.14 11.62 -6.13
N THR A 303 -14.39 11.99 -6.44
CA THR A 303 -14.98 11.72 -7.75
C THR A 303 -14.77 12.92 -8.67
N THR A 304 -14.72 12.68 -9.97
CA THR A 304 -14.60 13.74 -10.99
C THR A 304 -15.75 14.75 -10.94
N GLU A 305 -16.89 14.40 -10.33
CA GLU A 305 -18.04 15.28 -10.09
C GLU A 305 -17.84 16.22 -8.89
N ASP A 306 -16.93 15.89 -7.95
CA ASP A 306 -16.63 16.73 -6.78
C ASP A 306 -15.66 17.88 -7.12
N ALA A 307 -15.17 17.95 -8.37
CA ALA A 307 -14.17 18.90 -8.86
C ALA A 307 -14.75 19.99 -9.80
N GLU A 308 -16.07 19.96 -10.05
CA GLU A 308 -16.86 21.02 -10.72
C GLU A 308 -17.59 21.90 -9.68
#